data_AF-D1BWL1-F1
#
_entry.id   AF-D1BWL1-F1
#
_cell.length_a   1.000
_cell.length_b   1.000
_cell.length_c   1.000
_cell.angle_alpha   90.00
_cell.angle_beta   90.00
_cell.angle_gamma   90.00
#
_symmetry.space_group_name_H-M   'P 1'
#
loop_
_entity.id
_entity.type
_entity.pdbx_description
1 polymer ?
#
loop_
_entity_poly.entity_id
_entity_poly.type
_entity_poly.pdbx_seq_one_letter_code
_entity_poly.pdbx_strand_id
1 'polypeptide(L)'
;MSGERVESAADLAAMPDGTVVRSDAGTIACRFDAQHGVVFGDDRPFPWATLRLPVVVLYRPDRDLIAEAEARGAARAADRIAAALRVEMRRHDAEQIGFSAIGDAYAEAARIAEQIGETDE
;
A
#
# COMPACT_ATOMS: atom_id res chain seq x y z
N MET A 1 12.48 34.36 -3.73
CA MET A 1 12.45 32.97 -3.24
C MET A 1 13.86 32.61 -2.77
N SER A 2 14.13 32.63 -1.46
CA SER A 2 15.42 32.17 -0.91
C SER A 2 15.27 30.70 -0.49
N GLY A 3 15.42 29.79 -1.45
CA GLY A 3 15.59 28.37 -1.14
C GLY A 3 17.02 28.10 -0.65
N GLU A 4 17.20 27.03 0.11
CA GLU A 4 18.51 26.54 0.54
C GLU A 4 19.42 26.33 -0.69
N ARG A 5 20.63 26.89 -0.65
CA ARG A 5 21.63 26.74 -1.73
C ARG A 5 22.60 25.64 -1.36
N VAL A 6 22.78 24.71 -2.28
CA VAL A 6 23.75 23.62 -2.18
C VAL A 6 24.88 23.92 -3.15
N GLU A 7 26.09 24.07 -2.60
CA GLU A 7 27.26 24.52 -3.38
C GLU A 7 28.18 23.37 -3.80
N SER A 8 27.97 22.17 -3.29
CA SER A 8 28.80 21.00 -3.60
C SER A 8 27.99 19.84 -4.18
N ALA A 9 28.64 19.06 -5.05
CA ALA A 9 28.04 17.85 -5.61
C ALA A 9 27.86 16.76 -4.54
N ALA A 10 28.71 16.72 -3.52
CA ALA A 10 28.63 15.77 -2.42
C ALA A 10 27.39 16.02 -1.55
N ASP A 11 27.13 17.28 -1.18
CA ASP A 11 25.94 17.65 -0.42
C ASP A 11 24.66 17.40 -1.23
N LEU A 12 24.69 17.66 -2.54
CA LEU A 12 23.59 17.33 -3.44
C LEU A 12 23.37 15.81 -3.57
N ALA A 13 24.43 15.02 -3.51
CA ALA A 13 24.36 13.56 -3.52
C ALA A 13 23.77 12.99 -2.23
N ALA A 14 24.01 13.65 -1.10
CA ALA A 14 23.50 13.26 0.22
C ALA A 14 22.04 13.68 0.48
N MET A 15 21.41 14.44 -0.43
CA MET A 15 20.02 14.86 -0.27
C MET A 15 19.06 13.67 -0.30
N PRO A 16 17.98 13.71 0.49
CA PRO A 16 17.02 12.61 0.54
C PRO A 16 16.26 12.45 -0.78
N ASP A 17 15.88 11.21 -1.07
CA ASP A 17 14.98 10.90 -2.19
C ASP A 17 13.65 11.63 -2.05
N GLY A 18 13.17 12.17 -3.16
CA GLY A 18 12.05 13.10 -3.28
C GLY A 18 12.47 14.57 -3.34
N THR A 19 13.75 14.89 -3.14
CA THR A 19 14.23 16.29 -3.18
C THR A 19 14.17 16.86 -4.59
N VAL A 20 13.59 18.05 -4.74
CA VAL A 20 13.55 18.79 -6.00
C VAL A 20 14.49 19.97 -5.92
N VAL A 21 15.35 20.12 -6.92
CA VAL A 21 16.33 21.20 -7.02
C VAL A 21 16.25 21.92 -8.36
N ARG A 22 16.70 23.17 -8.37
CA ARG A 22 16.95 23.96 -9.57
C ARG A 22 18.42 24.35 -9.64
N SER A 23 19.11 23.93 -10.68
CA SER A 23 20.50 24.35 -10.96
C SER A 23 20.61 25.81 -11.36
N ASP A 24 21.82 26.35 -11.28
CA ASP A 24 22.16 27.68 -11.78
C ASP A 24 22.00 27.78 -13.32
N ALA A 25 22.09 26.65 -14.04
CA ALA A 25 21.81 26.58 -15.46
C ALA A 25 20.30 26.64 -15.80
N GLY A 26 19.42 26.66 -14.80
CA GLY A 26 17.97 26.68 -14.99
C GLY A 26 17.31 25.30 -15.04
N THR A 27 18.09 24.20 -15.08
CA THR A 27 17.57 22.83 -15.04
C THR A 27 16.88 22.53 -13.71
N ILE A 28 15.67 21.95 -13.76
CA ILE A 28 14.96 21.41 -12.61
C ILE A 28 15.11 19.89 -12.63
N ALA A 29 15.53 19.31 -11.51
CA ALA A 29 15.70 17.88 -11.34
C ALA A 29 15.10 17.42 -10.01
N CYS A 30 14.50 16.24 -9.99
CA CYS A 30 13.99 15.59 -8.78
C CYS A 30 14.79 14.32 -8.48
N ARG A 31 15.15 14.10 -7.22
CA ARG A 31 15.73 12.83 -6.78
C ARG A 31 14.60 11.83 -6.56
N PHE A 32 14.63 10.70 -7.24
CA PHE A 32 13.61 9.66 -7.09
C PHE A 32 14.05 8.58 -6.11
N ASP A 33 15.32 8.16 -6.21
CA ASP A 33 15.95 7.25 -5.28
C ASP A 33 17.47 7.54 -5.16
N ALA A 34 18.19 6.69 -4.41
CA ALA A 34 19.63 6.82 -4.17
C ALA A 34 20.48 6.78 -5.46
N GLN A 35 19.97 6.19 -6.54
CA GLN A 35 20.65 5.95 -7.81
C GLN A 35 20.02 6.75 -8.98
N HIS A 36 18.73 7.06 -8.95
CA HIS A 36 17.97 7.65 -10.05
C HIS A 36 17.44 9.05 -9.71
N GLY A 37 17.43 9.89 -10.74
CA GLY A 37 16.76 11.19 -10.71
C GLY A 37 15.76 11.27 -11.86
N VAL A 38 14.71 12.06 -11.68
CA VAL A 38 13.68 12.28 -12.69
C VAL A 38 13.86 13.68 -13.26
N VAL A 39 14.17 13.72 -14.55
CA VAL A 39 13.84 14.82 -15.45
C VAL A 39 12.78 14.24 -16.38
N PHE A 40 11.61 14.87 -16.48
CA PHE A 40 10.43 14.32 -17.15
C PHE A 40 10.78 13.55 -18.45
N GLY A 41 10.61 12.23 -18.44
CA GLY A 41 10.78 11.35 -19.61
C GLY A 41 12.09 10.57 -19.72
N ASP A 42 12.98 10.59 -18.72
CA ASP A 42 14.19 9.74 -18.68
C ASP A 42 14.28 8.93 -17.38
N ASP A 43 14.28 7.60 -17.50
CA ASP A 43 14.35 6.64 -16.39
C ASP A 43 15.79 6.19 -16.07
N ARG A 44 16.81 6.66 -16.81
CA ARG A 44 18.21 6.31 -16.56
C ARG A 44 18.74 6.98 -15.29
N PRO A 45 19.81 6.44 -14.66
CA PRO A 45 20.49 7.12 -13.56
C PRO A 45 20.87 8.55 -13.96
N PHE A 46 20.33 9.53 -13.25
CA PHE A 46 20.58 10.93 -13.56
C PHE A 46 21.99 11.31 -13.10
N PRO A 47 22.83 11.90 -13.97
CA PRO A 47 24.21 12.22 -13.63
C PRO A 47 24.28 13.50 -12.78
N TRP A 48 23.95 13.39 -11.48
CA TRP A 48 23.86 14.51 -10.53
C TRP A 48 25.07 15.45 -10.51
N ALA A 49 26.26 14.91 -10.70
CA ALA A 49 27.51 15.68 -10.75
C ALA A 49 27.59 16.66 -11.94
N THR A 50 26.71 16.52 -12.94
CA THR A 50 26.67 17.42 -14.12
C THR A 50 25.79 18.65 -13.91
N LEU A 51 25.00 18.71 -12.84
CA LEU A 51 24.20 19.90 -12.52
C LEU A 51 25.12 21.07 -12.20
N ARG A 52 24.83 22.22 -12.80
CA ARG A 52 25.57 23.45 -12.53
C ARG A 52 25.27 23.93 -11.11
N LEU A 53 26.29 23.88 -10.27
CA LEU A 53 26.27 24.44 -8.93
C LEU A 53 26.38 25.97 -8.98
N PRO A 54 25.84 26.68 -7.97
CA PRO A 54 25.05 26.15 -6.87
C PRO A 54 23.64 25.74 -7.33
N VAL A 55 23.07 24.71 -6.72
CA VAL A 55 21.65 24.39 -6.91
C VAL A 55 20.81 24.97 -5.78
N VAL A 56 19.55 25.31 -6.07
CA VAL A 56 18.57 25.79 -5.10
C VAL A 56 17.57 24.68 -4.82
N VAL A 57 17.38 24.32 -3.56
CA VAL A 57 16.34 23.36 -3.16
C VAL A 57 14.98 24.02 -3.30
N LEU A 58 14.12 23.44 -4.13
CA LEU A 58 12.73 23.86 -4.33
C LEU A 58 11.77 23.12 -3.39
N TYR A 59 12.07 21.84 -3.12
CA TYR A 59 11.29 21.01 -2.22
C TYR A 59 12.21 19.99 -1.55
N ARG A 60 12.09 19.86 -0.23
CA ARG A 60 12.71 18.78 0.53
C ARG A 60 11.59 17.90 1.10
N PRO A 61 11.63 16.58 0.85
CA PRO A 61 10.67 15.65 1.40
C PRO A 61 10.86 15.57 2.92
N ASP A 62 9.77 15.71 3.64
CA ASP A 62 9.71 15.45 5.08
C ASP A 62 9.49 13.94 5.26
N ARG A 63 10.54 13.24 5.68
CA ARG A 63 10.52 11.78 5.82
C ARG A 63 9.55 11.32 6.90
N ASP A 64 9.36 12.11 7.96
CA ASP A 64 8.45 11.76 9.06
C ASP A 64 7.00 11.88 8.57
N LEU A 65 6.67 12.97 7.86
CA LEU A 65 5.34 13.13 7.26
C LEU A 65 5.03 12.06 6.20
N ILE A 66 6.02 11.65 5.41
CA ILE A 66 5.87 10.56 4.44
C ILE A 66 5.60 9.24 5.15
N ALA A 67 6.39 8.89 6.17
CA ALA A 67 6.21 7.66 6.94
C ALA A 67 4.84 7.62 7.64
N GLU A 68 4.38 8.75 8.20
CA GLU A 68 3.04 8.86 8.79
C GLU A 68 1.93 8.69 7.74
N ALA A 69 2.11 9.23 6.52
CA ALA A 69 1.16 9.05 5.43
C ALA A 69 1.08 7.59 4.98
N GLU A 70 2.22 6.92 4.83
CA GLU A 70 2.31 5.49 4.50
C GLU A 70 1.66 4.62 5.58
N ALA A 71 1.95 4.87 6.86
CA ALA A 71 1.33 4.16 7.98
C ALA A 71 -0.19 4.33 8.00
N ARG A 72 -0.69 5.55 7.77
CA ARG A 72 -2.13 5.79 7.62
C ARG A 72 -2.73 5.08 6.41
N GLY A 73 -2.00 5.02 5.30
CA GLY A 73 -2.40 4.29 4.10
C GLY A 73 -2.52 2.79 4.35
N ALA A 74 -1.53 2.20 5.02
CA ALA A 74 -1.52 0.79 5.41
C ALA A 74 -2.67 0.45 6.37
N ALA A 75 -2.92 1.30 7.38
CA ALA A 75 -4.05 1.12 8.30
C ALA A 75 -5.39 1.12 7.56
N ARG A 76 -5.61 2.08 6.64
CA ARG A 76 -6.81 2.11 5.79
C ARG A 76 -6.95 0.89 4.88
N ALA A 77 -5.85 0.33 4.39
CA ALA A 77 -5.87 -0.89 3.61
C ALA A 77 -6.28 -2.10 4.47
N ALA A 78 -5.71 -2.23 5.67
CA ALA A 78 -6.07 -3.27 6.62
C ALA A 78 -7.55 -3.20 7.03
N ASP A 79 -8.07 -2.01 7.30
CA ASP A 79 -9.49 -1.81 7.63
C ASP A 79 -10.42 -2.27 6.50
N ARG A 80 -10.07 -1.97 5.24
CA ARG A 80 -10.84 -2.44 4.07
C ARG A 80 -10.81 -3.96 3.93
N ILE A 81 -9.66 -4.58 4.13
CA ILE A 81 -9.52 -6.05 4.11
C ILE A 81 -10.36 -6.67 5.22
N ALA A 82 -10.27 -6.16 6.44
CA ALA A 82 -11.07 -6.64 7.57
C ALA A 82 -12.57 -6.46 7.31
N ALA A 83 -12.99 -5.35 6.70
CA ALA A 83 -14.38 -5.14 6.30
C ALA A 83 -14.84 -6.17 5.25
N ALA A 84 -14.02 -6.42 4.22
CA ALA A 84 -14.32 -7.42 3.20
C ALA A 84 -14.41 -8.83 3.79
N LEU A 85 -13.46 -9.22 4.65
CA LEU A 85 -13.48 -10.51 5.33
C LEU A 85 -14.72 -10.69 6.21
N ARG A 86 -15.15 -9.66 6.94
CA ARG A 86 -16.40 -9.72 7.73
C ARG A 86 -17.64 -9.93 6.86
N VAL A 87 -17.67 -9.36 5.65
CA VAL A 87 -18.77 -9.59 4.70
C VAL A 87 -18.76 -11.05 4.25
N GLU A 88 -17.60 -11.58 3.88
CA GLU A 88 -17.47 -12.94 3.39
C GLU A 88 -17.79 -13.98 4.47
N MET A 89 -17.30 -13.76 5.71
CA MET A 89 -17.64 -14.62 6.85
C MET A 89 -19.15 -14.66 7.09
N ARG A 90 -19.83 -13.52 7.07
CA ARG A 90 -21.31 -13.49 7.23
C ARG A 90 -22.03 -14.24 6.12
N ARG A 91 -21.51 -14.17 4.89
CA ARG A 91 -22.07 -14.91 3.75
C ARG A 91 -21.91 -16.41 3.96
N HIS A 92 -20.71 -16.84 4.34
CA HIS A 92 -20.42 -18.24 4.63
C HIS A 92 -21.26 -18.77 5.80
N ASP A 93 -21.41 -18.01 6.88
CA ASP A 93 -22.27 -18.38 8.01
C ASP A 93 -23.73 -18.57 7.56
N ALA A 94 -24.25 -17.67 6.71
CA ALA A 94 -25.60 -17.79 6.16
C ALA A 94 -25.76 -19.04 5.26
N GLU A 95 -24.74 -19.37 4.46
CA GLU A 95 -24.72 -20.56 3.60
C GLU A 95 -24.61 -21.86 4.44
N GLN A 96 -23.84 -21.84 5.53
CA GLN A 96 -23.65 -23.01 6.40
C GLN A 96 -24.85 -23.32 7.32
N ILE A 97 -25.62 -22.31 7.74
CA ILE A 97 -26.89 -22.55 8.47
C ILE A 97 -27.83 -23.43 7.64
N GLY A 98 -27.86 -23.25 6.31
CA GLY A 98 -28.61 -24.11 5.40
C GLY A 98 -28.12 -25.56 5.38
N PHE A 99 -26.81 -25.78 5.48
CA PHE A 99 -26.21 -27.12 5.54
C PHE A 99 -26.53 -27.86 6.84
N SER A 100 -26.51 -27.16 7.98
CA SER A 100 -26.88 -27.75 9.28
C SER A 100 -28.34 -28.17 9.31
N ALA A 101 -29.26 -27.31 8.84
CA ALA A 101 -30.69 -27.62 8.82
C ALA A 101 -31.02 -28.84 7.93
N ILE A 102 -30.30 -29.01 6.80
CA ILE A 102 -30.44 -30.19 5.96
C ILE A 102 -29.91 -31.44 6.69
N GLY A 103 -28.76 -31.35 7.36
CA GLY A 103 -28.20 -32.45 8.15
C GLY A 103 -29.13 -32.90 9.28
N ASP A 104 -29.74 -31.96 10.00
CA ASP A 104 -30.70 -32.25 11.07
C ASP A 104 -31.96 -32.94 10.52
N ALA A 105 -32.47 -32.49 9.37
CA ALA A 105 -33.62 -33.12 8.70
C ALA A 105 -33.32 -34.56 8.25
N TYR A 106 -32.14 -34.84 7.72
CA TYR A 106 -31.72 -36.21 7.38
C TYR A 106 -31.57 -37.08 8.64
N ALA A 107 -31.01 -36.55 9.72
CA ALA A 107 -30.87 -37.27 10.98
C ALA A 107 -32.23 -37.57 11.64
N GLU A 108 -33.21 -36.67 11.50
CA GLU A 108 -34.58 -36.90 11.96
C GLU A 108 -35.31 -37.91 11.09
N ALA A 109 -35.18 -37.83 9.76
CA ALA A 109 -35.77 -38.80 8.85
C ALA A 109 -35.24 -40.23 9.09
N ALA A 110 -33.94 -40.38 9.40
CA ALA A 110 -33.36 -41.67 9.77
C ALA A 110 -33.96 -42.25 11.06
N ARG A 111 -34.14 -41.42 12.11
CA ARG A 111 -34.78 -41.84 13.38
C ARG A 111 -36.22 -42.29 13.18
N ILE A 112 -36.98 -41.58 12.34
CA ILE A 112 -38.37 -41.94 12.02
C ILE A 112 -38.41 -43.28 11.26
N ALA A 113 -37.48 -43.51 10.32
CA ALA A 113 -37.41 -44.75 9.57
C ALA A 113 -37.08 -45.96 10.47
N GLU A 114 -36.18 -45.80 11.44
CA GLU A 114 -35.89 -46.84 12.45
C GLU A 114 -37.12 -47.17 13.31
N GLN A 115 -37.84 -46.16 13.82
CA GLN A 115 -39.06 -46.39 14.61
C GLN A 115 -40.17 -47.10 13.83
N ILE A 116 -40.35 -46.76 12.56
CA ILE A 116 -41.35 -47.43 11.72
C ILE A 116 -40.95 -48.89 11.46
N GLY A 117 -39.66 -49.17 11.26
CA GLY A 117 -39.14 -50.53 11.07
C GLY A 117 -39.26 -51.43 12.30
N GLU A 118 -39.21 -50.87 13.51
CA GLU A 118 -39.43 -51.60 14.78
C GLU A 118 -40.91 -51.88 15.08
N THR A 119 -41.85 -51.25 14.36
CA THR A 119 -43.29 -51.42 14.61
C THR A 119 -43.92 -52.56 13.78
N ASP A 120 -43.16 -53.16 12.85
CA ASP A 120 -43.60 -54.23 11.93
C ASP A 120 -43.07 -55.64 12.30
N GLU A 121 -42.47 -55.83 13.49
CA GLU A 121 -42.19 -57.16 14.11
C GLU A 121 -43.20 -57.51 15.21
#